data_AF-A0A8T5F5Z3-F1
#
_entry.id   AF-A0A8T5F5Z3-F1
#
_cell.length_a   1.000
_cell.length_b   1.000
_cell.length_c   1.000
_cell.angle_alpha   90.00
_cell.angle_beta   90.00
_cell.angle_gamma   90.00
#
_symmetry.space_group_name_H-M   'P 1'
#
loop_
_entity.id
_entity.type
_entity.pdbx_description
1 polymer ?
#
loop_
_entity_poly.entity_id
_entity_poly.type
_entity_poly.pdbx_seq_one_letter_code
_entity_poly.pdbx_strand_id
1 'polypeptide(L)'
;MKRGQLQIQESIFVLFVFFIILVIGMVVFYQMEFRSIERMRKENEDVTFYYLISYVPAMPEVVCSEKGIVEECIDLVKARAFASYDNDYYRKIFGNRKIILNADGEKIELYDFEPSKYSAERIISTPVSVYNPRDKSYTIGKLEVHDYEN
;
A
#
# COMPACT_ATOMS: atom_id res chain seq x y z
N MET A 1 38.73 -23.47 55.44
CA MET A 1 37.35 -23.10 55.03
C MET A 1 37.23 -21.74 54.34
N LYS A 2 37.93 -20.67 54.77
CA LYS A 2 37.77 -19.31 54.18
C LYS A 2 38.13 -19.14 52.69
N ARG A 3 38.99 -19.99 52.11
CA ARG A 3 39.37 -19.91 50.68
C ARG A 3 38.31 -20.45 49.72
N GLY A 4 37.55 -21.48 50.11
CA GLY A 4 36.49 -22.04 49.26
C GLY A 4 35.29 -21.09 49.10
N GLN A 5 34.99 -20.29 50.13
CA GLN A 5 33.92 -19.29 50.07
C GLN A 5 34.24 -18.12 49.12
N LEU A 6 35.50 -17.69 49.05
CA LEU A 6 35.96 -16.64 48.11
C LEU A 6 35.80 -17.08 46.65
N GLN A 7 36.17 -18.32 46.33
CA GLN A 7 36.06 -18.85 44.97
C GLN A 7 34.60 -19.03 44.50
N ILE A 8 33.70 -19.38 45.43
CA ILE A 8 32.26 -19.45 45.16
C ILE A 8 31.69 -18.05 44.88
N GLN A 9 32.13 -17.03 45.63
CA GLN A 9 31.68 -15.64 45.43
C GLN A 9 32.13 -15.07 44.08
N GLU A 10 33.36 -15.38 43.64
CA GLU A 10 33.88 -14.95 42.34
C GLU A 10 33.07 -15.56 41.19
N SER A 11 32.77 -16.86 41.25
CA SER A 11 31.94 -17.54 40.25
C SER A 11 30.52 -16.95 40.16
N ILE A 12 29.92 -16.58 41.30
CA ILE A 12 28.60 -15.94 41.34
C ILE A 12 28.64 -14.56 40.68
N PHE A 13 29.71 -13.78 40.91
CA PHE A 13 29.87 -12.47 40.30
C PHE A 13 30.00 -12.57 38.77
N VAL A 14 30.75 -13.53 38.26
CA VAL A 14 30.89 -13.78 36.81
C VAL A 14 29.54 -14.13 36.19
N LEU A 15 28.77 -15.03 36.83
CA LEU A 15 27.42 -15.38 36.37
C LEU A 15 26.48 -14.17 36.37
N PHE A 16 26.54 -13.33 37.41
CA PHE A 16 25.73 -12.12 37.49
C PHE A 16 26.01 -11.14 36.35
N VAL A 17 27.29 -10.89 36.05
CA VAL A 17 27.70 -10.04 34.93
C VAL A 17 27.24 -10.63 33.59
N PHE A 18 27.35 -11.95 33.43
CA PHE A 18 26.86 -12.65 32.23
C PHE A 18 25.34 -12.47 32.04
N PHE A 19 24.55 -12.60 33.10
CA PHE A 19 23.10 -12.36 33.03
C PHE A 19 22.76 -10.93 32.64
N ILE A 20 23.49 -9.93 33.17
CA ILE A 20 23.28 -8.52 32.78
C ILE A 20 23.53 -8.34 31.29
N ILE A 21 24.63 -8.89 30.76
CA ILE A 21 24.96 -8.80 29.33
C ILE A 21 23.86 -9.47 28.49
N LEU A 22 23.34 -10.63 28.91
CA LEU A 22 22.24 -11.31 28.23
C LEU A 22 20.96 -10.46 28.19
N VAL A 23 20.58 -9.84 29.31
CA VAL A 23 19.38 -8.99 29.37
C VAL A 23 19.53 -7.78 28.44
N ILE A 24 20.70 -7.11 28.46
CA ILE A 24 20.98 -5.98 27.57
C ILE A 24 20.92 -6.43 26.10
N GLY A 25 21.56 -7.57 25.78
CA GLY A 25 21.55 -8.12 24.43
C GLY A 25 20.14 -8.42 23.94
N MET A 26 19.30 -8.98 24.81
CA MET A 26 17.89 -9.29 24.51
C MET A 26 17.07 -8.03 24.27
N VAL A 27 17.24 -6.97 25.08
CA VAL A 27 16.54 -5.69 24.89
C VAL A 27 16.92 -5.05 23.55
N VAL A 28 18.22 -5.02 23.22
CA VAL A 28 18.70 -4.46 21.95
C VAL A 28 18.18 -5.28 20.76
N PHE A 29 18.21 -6.61 20.86
CA PHE A 29 17.68 -7.50 19.83
C PHE A 29 16.20 -7.24 19.57
N TYR A 30 15.37 -7.20 20.62
CA TYR A 30 13.94 -6.91 20.45
C TYR A 30 13.69 -5.54 19.83
N GLN A 31 14.44 -4.51 20.23
CA GLN A 31 14.29 -3.17 19.62
C GLN A 31 14.60 -3.17 18.12
N MET A 32 15.59 -3.95 17.66
CA MET A 32 15.88 -4.08 16.23
C MET A 32 14.76 -4.82 15.49
N GLU A 33 14.25 -5.90 16.06
CA GLU A 33 13.14 -6.67 15.47
C GLU A 33 11.85 -5.83 15.35
N PHE A 34 11.50 -5.02 16.35
CA PHE A 34 10.33 -4.15 16.24
C PHE A 34 10.45 -3.13 15.09
N ARG A 35 11.66 -2.57 14.90
CA ARG A 35 11.92 -1.63 13.79
C ARG A 35 11.91 -2.32 12.43
N SER A 36 12.38 -3.57 12.34
CA SER A 36 12.34 -4.34 11.08
C SER A 36 10.91 -4.67 10.69
N ILE A 37 10.06 -5.08 11.65
CA ILE A 37 8.64 -5.36 11.43
C ILE A 37 7.90 -4.13 10.94
N GLU A 38 8.12 -2.96 11.56
CA GLU A 38 7.48 -1.72 11.11
C GLU A 38 7.92 -1.33 9.70
N ARG A 39 9.20 -1.53 9.36
CA ARG A 39 9.70 -1.29 8.01
C ARG A 39 9.09 -2.23 6.98
N MET A 40 9.08 -3.53 7.26
CA MET A 40 8.46 -4.53 6.37
C MET A 40 6.97 -4.25 6.16
N ARG A 41 6.26 -3.78 7.20
CA ARG A 41 4.87 -3.36 7.08
C ARG A 41 4.72 -2.20 6.09
N LYS A 42 5.52 -1.14 6.23
CA LYS A 42 5.49 0.02 5.32
C LYS A 42 5.84 -0.37 3.88
N GLU A 43 6.88 -1.19 3.70
CA GLU A 43 7.27 -1.68 2.37
C GLU A 43 6.15 -2.50 1.71
N ASN A 44 5.46 -3.35 2.47
CA ASN A 44 4.34 -4.13 1.94
C ASN A 44 3.10 -3.27 1.63
N GLU A 45 2.84 -2.24 2.44
CA GLU A 45 1.80 -1.24 2.17
C GLU A 45 2.12 -0.47 0.87
N ASP A 46 3.38 -0.08 0.65
CA ASP A 46 3.84 0.59 -0.57
C ASP A 46 3.70 -0.31 -1.80
N VAL A 47 4.15 -1.57 -1.74
CA VAL A 47 4.01 -2.53 -2.84
C VAL A 47 2.54 -2.74 -3.20
N THR A 48 1.65 -2.84 -2.20
CA THR A 48 0.21 -2.97 -2.42
C THR A 48 -0.35 -1.72 -3.11
N PHE A 49 0.11 -0.55 -2.69
CA PHE A 49 -0.30 0.73 -3.27
C PHE A 49 0.14 0.87 -4.74
N TYR A 50 1.37 0.49 -5.08
CA TYR A 50 1.85 0.45 -6.46
C TYR A 50 1.10 -0.59 -7.31
N TYR A 51 0.80 -1.76 -6.73
CA TYR A 51 0.03 -2.79 -7.41
C TYR A 51 -1.34 -2.28 -7.85
N LEU A 52 -2.03 -1.51 -7.00
CA LEU A 52 -3.35 -0.94 -7.33
C LEU A 52 -3.31 -0.04 -8.57
N ILE A 53 -2.28 0.78 -8.72
CA ILE A 53 -2.13 1.64 -9.90
C ILE A 53 -1.99 0.83 -11.18
N SER A 54 -1.28 -0.30 -11.13
CA SER A 54 -1.12 -1.19 -12.27
C SER A 54 -2.37 -2.04 -12.53
N TYR A 55 -3.13 -2.34 -11.47
CA TYR A 55 -4.32 -3.19 -11.54
C TYR A 55 -5.53 -2.46 -12.09
N VAL A 56 -5.76 -1.20 -11.67
CA VAL A 56 -6.94 -0.43 -12.08
C VAL A 56 -7.10 -0.36 -13.60
N PRO A 57 -6.09 0.01 -14.41
CA PRO A 57 -6.21 0.04 -15.87
C PRO A 57 -6.50 -1.32 -16.50
N ALA A 58 -6.11 -2.42 -15.84
CA ALA A 58 -6.29 -3.79 -16.33
C ALA A 58 -7.64 -4.40 -15.93
N MET A 59 -8.48 -3.68 -15.17
CA MET A 59 -9.77 -4.21 -14.74
C MET A 59 -10.76 -4.30 -15.91
N PRO A 60 -11.52 -5.39 -16.05
CA PRO A 60 -12.52 -5.56 -17.12
C PRO A 60 -13.53 -4.40 -17.23
N GLU A 61 -13.82 -3.75 -16.11
CA GLU A 61 -14.79 -2.67 -15.99
C GLU A 61 -14.29 -1.34 -16.55
N VAL A 62 -12.99 -1.18 -16.80
CA VAL A 62 -12.41 0.05 -17.35
C VAL A 62 -11.47 -0.19 -18.53
N VAL A 63 -10.93 -1.40 -18.69
CA VAL A 63 -9.97 -1.71 -19.74
C VAL A 63 -10.60 -1.56 -21.13
N CYS A 64 -9.84 -1.03 -22.07
CA CYS A 64 -10.25 -0.95 -23.46
C CYS A 64 -10.11 -2.31 -24.16
N SER A 65 -11.00 -2.55 -25.11
CA SER A 65 -10.88 -3.69 -26.00
C SER A 65 -11.36 -3.35 -27.40
N GLU A 66 -10.52 -3.61 -28.40
CA GLU A 66 -10.87 -3.48 -29.81
C GLU A 66 -10.94 -4.87 -30.44
N LYS A 67 -12.09 -5.20 -31.05
CA LYS A 67 -12.31 -6.49 -31.76
C LYS A 67 -12.01 -7.73 -30.91
N GLY A 68 -12.23 -7.64 -29.59
CA GLY A 68 -11.98 -8.74 -28.66
C GLY A 68 -10.52 -8.88 -28.20
N ILE A 69 -9.63 -7.96 -28.61
CA ILE A 69 -8.26 -7.86 -28.12
C ILE A 69 -8.24 -6.81 -27.02
N VAL A 70 -7.68 -7.17 -25.86
CA VAL A 70 -7.47 -6.24 -24.75
C VAL A 70 -6.24 -5.39 -25.06
N GLU A 71 -6.37 -4.08 -24.93
CA GLU A 71 -5.28 -3.13 -25.12
C GLU A 71 -4.92 -2.46 -23.78
N GLU A 72 -3.70 -1.93 -23.68
CA GLU A 72 -3.21 -1.23 -22.48
C GLU A 72 -3.73 0.21 -22.43
N CYS A 73 -5.06 0.37 -22.35
CA CYS A 73 -5.71 1.65 -22.18
C CYS A 73 -6.98 1.54 -21.32
N ILE A 74 -7.44 2.69 -20.85
CA ILE A 74 -8.72 2.83 -20.16
C ILE A 74 -9.75 3.33 -21.17
N ASP A 75 -10.85 2.60 -21.32
CA ASP A 75 -12.01 3.04 -22.10
C ASP A 75 -12.79 4.08 -21.30
N LEU A 76 -12.89 5.28 -21.85
CA LEU A 76 -13.53 6.43 -21.20
C LEU A 76 -15.02 6.20 -20.93
N VAL A 77 -15.72 5.47 -21.80
CA VAL A 77 -17.15 5.19 -21.62
C VAL A 77 -17.35 4.15 -20.52
N LYS A 78 -16.50 3.11 -20.48
CA LYS A 78 -16.53 2.12 -19.40
C LYS A 78 -16.16 2.74 -18.05
N ALA A 79 -15.12 3.57 -18.01
CA ALA A 79 -14.73 4.35 -16.83
C ALA A 79 -15.89 5.19 -16.26
N ARG A 80 -16.62 5.92 -17.12
CA ARG A 80 -17.80 6.67 -16.68
C ARG A 80 -18.93 5.76 -16.16
N ALA A 81 -19.16 4.62 -16.82
CA ALA A 81 -20.16 3.66 -16.37
C ALA A 81 -19.78 3.07 -14.99
N PHE A 82 -18.50 2.73 -14.81
CA PHE A 82 -17.96 2.23 -13.57
C PHE A 82 -18.09 3.24 -12.43
N ALA A 83 -17.78 4.52 -12.68
CA ALA A 83 -17.93 5.59 -11.69
C ALA A 83 -19.36 5.74 -11.16
N SER A 84 -20.37 5.39 -11.96
CA SER A 84 -21.78 5.41 -11.53
C SER A 84 -22.22 4.17 -10.75
N TYR A 85 -21.37 3.14 -10.68
CA TYR A 85 -21.69 1.85 -10.11
C TYR A 85 -21.16 1.74 -8.68
N ASP A 86 -22.04 1.91 -7.70
CA ASP A 86 -21.71 1.66 -6.29
C ASP A 86 -21.69 0.15 -6.02
N ASN A 87 -20.56 -0.38 -5.56
CA ASN A 87 -20.39 -1.80 -5.36
C ASN A 87 -19.50 -2.13 -4.15
N ASP A 88 -20.12 -2.73 -3.15
CA ASP A 88 -19.49 -3.31 -1.96
C ASP A 88 -18.34 -4.28 -2.27
N TYR A 89 -18.33 -4.89 -3.46
CA TYR A 89 -17.24 -5.74 -3.93
C TYR A 89 -15.91 -4.96 -3.99
N TYR A 90 -15.90 -3.78 -4.63
CA TYR A 90 -14.68 -2.99 -4.77
C TYR A 90 -14.27 -2.35 -3.45
N ARG A 91 -15.19 -2.17 -2.52
CA ARG A 91 -14.84 -1.75 -1.15
C ARG A 91 -13.94 -2.75 -0.44
N LYS A 92 -14.07 -4.05 -0.72
CA LYS A 92 -13.17 -5.07 -0.16
C LYS A 92 -11.79 -5.06 -0.81
N ILE A 93 -11.69 -4.58 -2.05
CA ILE A 93 -10.44 -4.56 -2.83
C ILE A 93 -9.69 -3.24 -2.57
N PHE A 94 -10.38 -2.12 -2.73
CA PHE A 94 -9.80 -0.78 -2.64
C PHE A 94 -9.81 -0.21 -1.23
N GLY A 95 -10.69 -0.63 -0.33
CA GLY A 95 -10.70 -0.17 1.05
C GLY A 95 -10.93 1.34 1.16
N ASN A 96 -10.16 2.02 2.02
CA ASN A 96 -10.29 3.45 2.27
C ASN A 96 -9.45 4.27 1.28
N ARG A 97 -9.89 4.29 0.02
CA ARG A 97 -9.16 4.93 -1.07
C ARG A 97 -10.09 5.74 -1.95
N LYS A 98 -9.50 6.69 -2.68
CA LYS A 98 -10.17 7.42 -3.74
C LYS A 98 -9.36 7.32 -5.03
N ILE A 99 -9.99 6.89 -6.11
CA ILE A 99 -9.37 6.64 -7.41
C ILE A 99 -9.98 7.59 -8.42
N ILE A 100 -9.13 8.41 -9.04
CA ILE A 100 -9.54 9.51 -9.92
C ILE A 100 -8.84 9.35 -11.26
N LEU A 101 -9.60 9.38 -12.34
CA LEU A 101 -9.10 9.46 -13.70
C LEU A 101 -9.32 10.88 -14.23
N ASN A 102 -8.24 11.57 -14.56
CA ASN A 102 -8.29 12.86 -15.25
C ASN A 102 -7.93 12.65 -16.72
N ALA A 103 -8.88 12.87 -17.64
CA ALA A 103 -8.67 12.70 -19.07
C ALA A 103 -9.55 13.69 -19.86
N ASP A 104 -9.04 14.23 -20.97
CA ASP A 104 -9.78 15.17 -21.84
C ASP A 104 -10.38 16.39 -21.11
N GLY A 105 -9.74 16.83 -20.03
CA GLY A 105 -10.23 17.94 -19.19
C GLY A 105 -11.42 17.56 -18.29
N GLU A 106 -11.82 16.29 -18.28
CA GLU A 106 -12.82 15.72 -17.39
C GLU A 106 -12.16 14.97 -16.24
N LYS A 107 -12.73 15.13 -15.04
CA LYS A 107 -12.36 14.39 -13.84
C LYS A 107 -13.44 13.33 -13.57
N ILE A 108 -13.05 12.07 -13.60
CA ILE A 108 -13.92 10.92 -13.35
C ILE A 108 -13.47 10.26 -12.05
N GLU A 109 -14.35 10.23 -11.05
CA GLU A 109 -14.09 9.55 -9.78
C GLU A 109 -14.52 8.10 -9.92
N LEU A 110 -13.56 7.21 -10.22
CA LEU A 110 -13.81 5.79 -10.43
C LEU A 110 -14.24 5.10 -9.14
N TYR A 111 -13.71 5.54 -8.02
CA TYR A 111 -14.00 5.01 -6.70
C TYR A 111 -13.78 6.10 -5.66
N ASP A 112 -14.69 6.23 -4.70
CA ASP A 112 -14.55 7.17 -3.59
C ASP A 112 -15.01 6.53 -2.29
N PHE A 113 -14.06 6.26 -1.40
CA PHE A 113 -14.33 5.91 -0.01
C PHE A 113 -13.37 6.64 0.91
N GLU A 114 -13.61 7.94 1.08
CA GLU A 114 -12.92 8.77 2.06
C GLU A 114 -13.47 8.53 3.49
N PRO A 115 -12.64 8.06 4.44
CA PRO A 115 -13.07 7.89 5.82
C PRO A 115 -13.21 9.25 6.52
N SER A 116 -14.15 9.36 7.45
CA SER A 116 -14.39 10.61 8.21
C SER A 116 -13.18 11.13 9.01
N LYS A 117 -12.21 10.25 9.31
CA LYS A 117 -10.96 10.56 10.01
C LYS A 117 -9.86 9.67 9.46
N TYR A 118 -8.70 10.27 9.20
CA TYR A 118 -7.47 9.59 8.82
C TYR A 118 -6.28 10.32 9.43
N SER A 119 -5.19 9.60 9.68
CA SER A 119 -3.96 10.16 10.25
C SER A 119 -3.03 10.74 9.18
N ALA A 120 -3.05 10.19 7.97
CA ALA A 120 -2.30 10.68 6.82
C ALA A 120 -3.02 10.37 5.49
N GLU A 121 -2.72 11.16 4.46
CA GLU A 121 -3.14 10.93 3.08
C GLU A 121 -1.89 10.76 2.21
N ARG A 122 -1.88 9.71 1.39
CA ARG A 122 -0.84 9.47 0.39
C ARG A 122 -1.45 9.54 -1.01
N ILE A 123 -0.83 10.31 -1.89
CA ILE A 123 -1.29 10.48 -3.26
C ILE A 123 -0.21 9.99 -4.19
N ILE A 124 -0.61 9.11 -5.11
CA ILE A 124 0.23 8.67 -6.21
C ILE A 124 -0.49 8.87 -7.53
N SER A 125 0.28 9.13 -8.57
CA SER A 125 -0.28 9.30 -9.89
C SER A 125 0.60 8.71 -10.96
N THR A 126 -0.03 8.13 -11.98
CA THR A 126 0.63 7.64 -13.18
C THR A 126 -0.05 8.19 -14.43
N PRO A 127 0.69 8.48 -15.51
CA PRO A 127 0.07 8.64 -16.81
C PRO A 127 -0.58 7.32 -17.25
N VAL A 128 -1.70 7.41 -17.96
CA VAL A 128 -2.43 6.29 -18.55
C VAL A 128 -2.90 6.65 -19.95
N SER A 129 -2.94 5.67 -20.85
CA SER A 129 -3.59 5.83 -22.15
C SER A 129 -5.10 5.73 -21.97
N VAL A 130 -5.85 6.70 -22.48
CA VAL A 130 -7.31 6.74 -22.40
C VAL A 130 -7.88 6.73 -23.80
N TYR A 131 -8.79 5.80 -24.06
CA TYR A 131 -9.45 5.64 -25.34
C TYR A 131 -10.88 6.16 -25.26
N ASN A 132 -11.24 7.07 -26.16
CA ASN A 132 -12.60 7.55 -26.32
C ASN A 132 -13.25 6.85 -27.53
N PRO A 133 -14.17 5.88 -27.31
CA PRO A 133 -14.79 5.14 -28.41
C PRO A 133 -15.77 5.99 -29.25
N ARG A 134 -16.22 7.16 -28.77
CA ARG A 134 -17.10 8.05 -29.55
C ARG A 134 -16.35 8.69 -30.70
N ASP A 135 -15.16 9.22 -30.40
CA ASP A 135 -14.34 9.97 -31.36
C ASP A 135 -13.21 9.10 -31.94
N LYS A 136 -13.06 7.87 -31.44
CA LYS A 136 -12.00 6.91 -31.80
C LYS A 136 -10.60 7.50 -31.65
N SER A 137 -10.40 8.25 -30.58
CA SER A 137 -9.13 8.92 -30.28
C SER A 137 -8.53 8.41 -28.98
N TYR A 138 -7.21 8.43 -28.93
CA TYR A 138 -6.44 8.17 -27.72
C TYR A 138 -5.91 9.49 -27.17
N THR A 139 -5.98 9.63 -25.86
CA THR A 139 -5.41 10.77 -25.14
C THR A 139 -4.65 10.28 -23.91
N ILE A 140 -3.72 11.10 -23.44
CA ILE A 140 -2.97 10.80 -22.21
C ILE A 140 -3.78 11.34 -21.04
N GLY A 141 -4.23 10.43 -20.18
CA GLY A 141 -4.84 10.74 -18.91
C GLY A 141 -3.85 10.64 -17.76
N LYS A 142 -4.29 11.09 -16.58
CA LYS A 142 -3.61 10.94 -15.30
C LYS A 142 -4.51 10.16 -14.37
N LEU A 143 -4.07 8.97 -13.96
CA LEU A 143 -4.73 8.18 -12.93
C LEU A 143 -4.11 8.56 -11.57
N GLU A 144 -4.93 8.97 -10.63
CA GLU A 144 -4.55 9.34 -9.27
C GLU A 144 -5.21 8.39 -8.27
N VAL A 145 -4.43 7.92 -7.31
CA VAL A 145 -4.92 7.11 -6.19
C VAL A 145 -4.56 7.82 -4.90
N HIS A 146 -5.59 8.10 -4.11
CA HIS A 146 -5.50 8.65 -2.77
C HIS A 146 -5.70 7.50 -1.78
N ASP A 147 -4.75 7.30 -0.89
CA ASP A 147 -4.77 6.29 0.17
C ASP A 147 -4.84 6.97 1.53
N TYR A 148 -5.93 6.69 2.25
CA TYR A 148 -6.20 7.27 3.57
C TYR A 148 -5.74 6.30 4.65
N GLU A 149 -4.64 6.65 5.34
CA GLU A 149 -4.12 5.86 6.45
C GLU A 149 -4.97 6.11 7.70
N ASN A 150 -5.45 5.03 8.32
CA ASN A 150 -6.12 5.08 9.62
C ASN A 150 -5.08 5.18 10.74
#